data_AF-A0A0Q0ZBC7-F1
#
_entry.id   AF-A0A0Q0ZBC7-F1
#
_cell.length_a   1.000
_cell.length_b   1.000
_cell.length_c   1.000
_cell.angle_alpha   90.00
_cell.angle_beta   90.00
_cell.angle_gamma   90.00
#
_symmetry.space_group_name_H-M   'P 1'
#
loop_
_entity.id
_entity.type
_entity.pdbx_description
1 polymer ?
#
loop_
_entity_poly.entity_id
_entity_poly.type
_entity_poly.pdbx_seq_one_letter_code
_entity_poly.pdbx_strand_id
1 'polypeptide(L)' 'MDKRASLIKAFKREMKRSHPEAYPICIDSFTNLWQYEFGSLEQLPPDIKRLVAYRAVELGLEDDDF' A
#
# COMPACT_ATOMS: atom_id res chain seq x y z
N MET A 1 -6.27 20.64 0.39
CA MET A 1 -6.37 19.34 1.10
C MET A 1 -5.23 18.49 0.58
N ASP A 2 -4.38 17.93 1.44
CA ASP A 2 -3.29 17.07 0.99
C ASP A 2 -3.86 15.71 0.53
N LYS A 3 -3.81 15.43 -0.77
CA LYS A 3 -4.36 14.22 -1.39
C LYS A 3 -3.66 12.96 -0.86
N ARG A 4 -2.35 13.03 -0.58
CA ARG A 4 -1.57 11.92 -0.02
C ARG A 4 -2.07 11.60 1.39
N ALA A 5 -2.19 12.62 2.24
CA ALA A 5 -2.67 12.47 3.60
C ALA A 5 -4.11 11.90 3.64
N SER A 6 -4.98 12.36 2.73
CA SER A 6 -6.34 11.83 2.59
C SER A 6 -6.35 10.36 2.19
N LEU A 7 -5.53 9.96 1.21
CA LEU A 7 -5.47 8.57 0.75
C LEU A 7 -4.90 7.63 1.83
N ILE A 8 -3.84 8.06 2.53
CA ILE A 8 -3.29 7.34 3.69
C ILE A 8 -4.35 7.14 4.78
N LYS A 9 -5.12 8.19 5.09
CA LYS A 9 -6.18 8.13 6.10
C LYS A 9 -7.30 7.18 5.69
N ALA A 10 -7.68 7.18 4.41
CA ALA A 10 -8.69 6.27 3.87
C ALA A 10 -8.21 4.81 3.97
N PHE A 11 -7.00 4.51 3.50
CA PHE A 11 -6.39 3.20 3.58
C PHE A 11 -6.30 2.67 5.02
N LYS A 12 -5.80 3.48 5.96
CA LYS A 12 -5.72 3.07 7.38
C LYS A 12 -7.09 2.81 7.99
N ARG A 13 -8.14 3.51 7.53
CA ARG A 13 -9.52 3.28 7.98
C ARG A 13 -10.09 1.99 7.41
N GLU A 14 -9.81 1.72 6.14
CA GLU A 14 -10.23 0.49 5.46
C GLU A 14 -9.58 -0.74 6.12
N MET A 15 -8.26 -0.74 6.30
CA MET A 15 -7.53 -1.80 7.00
C MET A 15 -8.07 -2.08 8.42
N LYS A 16 -8.53 -1.06 9.14
CA LYS A 16 -9.13 -1.23 10.47
C LYS A 16 -10.53 -1.85 10.46
N ARG A 17 -11.27 -1.70 9.36
CA ARG A 17 -12.64 -2.18 9.22
C ARG A 17 -12.71 -3.54 8.53
N SER A 18 -11.74 -3.83 7.68
CA SER A 18 -11.64 -5.08 6.93
C SER A 18 -11.21 -6.24 7.83
N HIS A 19 -11.66 -7.44 7.47
CA HIS A 19 -11.13 -8.67 8.05
C HIS A 19 -9.70 -8.92 7.54
N PRO A 20 -8.83 -9.61 8.31
CA PRO A 20 -7.46 -9.89 7.89
C PRO A 20 -7.33 -10.57 6.52
N GLU A 21 -8.29 -11.43 6.15
CA GLU A 21 -8.34 -12.08 4.84
C GLU A 21 -8.47 -11.10 3.66
N ALA A 22 -8.99 -9.89 3.90
CA ALA A 22 -9.14 -8.84 2.89
C ALA A 22 -7.95 -7.88 2.85
N TYR A 23 -6.99 -7.98 3.79
CA TYR A 23 -5.82 -7.09 3.82
C TYR A 23 -4.99 -7.11 2.54
N PRO A 24 -4.72 -8.27 1.91
CA PRO A 24 -3.98 -8.31 0.65
C PRO A 24 -4.64 -7.44 -0.44
N ILE A 25 -5.96 -7.55 -0.60
CA ILE A 25 -6.73 -6.80 -1.60
C ILE A 25 -6.73 -5.30 -1.29
N CYS A 26 -6.84 -4.91 -0.02
CA CYS A 26 -6.75 -3.52 0.40
C CYS A 26 -5.36 -2.92 0.11
N ILE A 27 -4.28 -3.67 0.36
CA ILE A 27 -2.90 -3.24 0.10
C ILE A 27 -2.67 -3.11 -1.41
N ASP A 28 -3.12 -4.09 -2.21
CA ASP A 28 -2.99 -4.08 -3.67
C ASP A 28 -3.73 -2.87 -4.28
N SER A 29 -4.98 -2.66 -3.85
CA SER A 29 -5.81 -1.54 -4.32
C SER A 29 -5.21 -0.18 -3.96
N PHE A 30 -4.72 -0.04 -2.72
CA PHE A 30 -4.02 1.17 -2.29
C PHE A 30 -2.74 1.41 -3.10
N THR A 31 -1.93 0.38 -3.32
CA THR A 31 -0.65 0.48 -4.04
C THR A 31 -0.88 0.92 -5.48
N ASN A 32 -1.84 0.30 -6.16
CA ASN A 32 -2.22 0.65 -7.53
C ASN A 32 -2.71 2.10 -7.62
N LEU A 33 -3.61 2.51 -6.73
CA LEU A 33 -4.13 3.87 -6.72
C LEU A 33 -3.04 4.90 -6.38
N TRP A 34 -2.16 4.59 -5.43
CA TRP A 34 -1.05 5.47 -5.06
C TRP A 34 -0.07 5.65 -6.23
N GLN A 35 0.33 4.57 -6.89
CA GLN A 35 1.22 4.65 -8.06
C GLN A 35 0.56 5.40 -9.21
N TYR A 36 -0.72 5.16 -9.49
CA TYR A 36 -1.46 5.90 -10.51
C TYR A 36 -1.48 7.42 -10.24
N GLU A 37 -1.71 7.82 -8.99
CA GLU A 37 -1.85 9.23 -8.60
C GLU A 37 -0.52 9.97 -8.43
N PHE A 38 0.54 9.27 -8.02
CA PHE A 38 1.79 9.91 -7.59
C PHE A 38 3.05 9.40 -8.29
N GLY A 39 2.95 8.34 -9.10
CA GLY A 39 4.04 7.80 -9.92
C GLY A 39 5.17 7.10 -9.16
N SER A 40 5.16 7.09 -7.81
CA SER A 40 6.24 6.49 -7.01
C SER A 40 5.78 6.14 -5.60
N LEU A 41 6.33 5.03 -5.06
CA LEU A 41 6.14 4.57 -3.68
C LEU A 41 7.11 5.21 -2.67
N GLU A 42 8.09 6.00 -3.12
CA GLU A 42 9.13 6.59 -2.26
C GLU A 42 8.58 7.49 -1.15
N GLN A 43 7.44 8.13 -1.41
CA GLN A 43 6.82 9.06 -0.48
C GLN A 43 5.81 8.40 0.48
N LEU A 44 5.73 7.07 0.46
CA LEU A 44 4.92 6.34 1.43
C LEU A 44 5.51 6.44 2.85
N PRO A 45 4.66 6.58 3.87
CA PRO A 45 5.05 6.40 5.26
C PRO A 45 5.73 5.04 5.50
N PRO A 46 6.73 4.94 6.40
CA PRO A 46 7.48 3.70 6.62
C PRO A 46 6.62 2.49 7.02
N ASP A 47 5.54 2.70 7.76
CA ASP A 47 4.59 1.64 8.13
C ASP A 47 3.87 1.06 6.91
N ILE A 48 3.48 1.92 5.98
CA ILE A 48 2.80 1.50 4.75
C ILE A 48 3.78 0.88 3.76
N LYS A 49 4.99 1.44 3.62
CA LYS A 49 6.05 0.85 2.78
C LYS A 49 6.31 -0.60 3.14
N ARG A 50 6.36 -0.93 4.44
CA ARG A 50 6.54 -2.32 4.89
C ARG A 50 5.39 -3.22 4.45
N LEU A 51 4.14 -2.77 4.57
CA LEU A 51 2.99 -3.55 4.13
C LEU A 51 3.03 -3.84 2.63
N VAL A 52 3.36 -2.82 1.82
CA VAL A 52 3.51 -2.98 0.37
C VAL A 52 4.67 -3.91 0.04
N ALA A 53 5.81 -3.80 0.73
CA ALA A 53 6.96 -4.68 0.53
C ALA A 53 6.61 -6.14 0.88
N TYR A 54 6.02 -6.41 2.05
CA TYR A 54 5.58 -7.76 2.41
C TYR A 54 4.61 -8.33 1.37
N ARG A 55 3.71 -7.50 0.86
CA ARG A 55 2.77 -7.90 -0.17
C ARG A 55 3.46 -8.26 -1.50
N ALA A 56 4.51 -7.52 -1.88
CA ALA A 56 5.32 -7.85 -3.05
C ALA A 56 6.04 -9.19 -2.88
N VAL A 57 6.60 -9.47 -1.69
CA VAL A 57 7.20 -10.77 -1.36
C VAL A 57 6.19 -11.90 -1.49
N GLU A 58 4.99 -11.76 -0.93
CA GLU A 58 3.92 -12.77 -1.04
C GLU A 58 3.51 -13.07 -2.49
N LEU A 59 3.62 -12.08 -3.38
CA LEU A 59 3.30 -12.21 -4.79
C LEU A 59 4.47 -12.75 -5.63
N GLY A 60 5.65 -12.97 -5.04
CA GLY A 60 6.86 -13.33 -5.76
C GLY A 60 7.34 -12.21 -6.71
N LEU A 61 7.03 -10.96 -6.36
CA LEU A 61 7.44 -9.76 -7.09
C LEU A 61 8.65 -9.09 -6.44
N GLU A 62 9.47 -9.86 -5.71
CA GLU A 62 10.78 -9.37 -5.29
C GLU A 62 11.56 -9.04 -6.56
N ASP A 63 12.06 -7.81 -6.65
CA ASP A 63 13.11 -7.51 -7.63
C ASP A 63 14.29 -8.42 -7.25
N ASP A 64 14.53 -9.46 -8.07
CA ASP A 64 15.72 -10.30 -8.04
C ASP A 64 16.96 -9.41 -8.33
N ASP A 65 17.37 -8.56 -7.39
CA ASP A 65 18.59 -7.76 -7.45
C ASP A 65 19.07 -7.45 -6.02
N PHE A 66 19.70 -8.45 -5.38
CA PHE A 66 20.63 -8.28 -4.25
C PHE A 66 21.90 -9.09 -4.46
#